data_AF-A0A8S2CQT5-F1
#
_entry.id   AF-A0A8S2CQT5-F1
#
_cell.length_a   1.000
_cell.length_b   1.000
_cell.length_c   1.000
_cell.angle_alpha   90.00
_cell.angle_beta   90.00
_cell.angle_gamma   90.00
#
_symmetry.space_group_name_H-M   'P 1'
#
loop_
_entity.id
_entity.type
_entity.pdbx_description
1 polymer ?
#
loop_
_entity_poly.entity_id
_entity_poly.type
_entity_poly.pdbx_seq_one_letter_code
_entity_poly.pdbx_strand_id
1 'polypeptide(L)'
;MTETKSVISESSSSEHPPGLSDDADDLDLYQRLEKIEREIVELTFENRVFETNLERKKSEPVPTSNALGVSAAGSSLTSTPTGSTQDVSGGGRGDRLARKRSKSRSTQGDFRVQLTLEQKLDIIVSEYEQMKNDKQKKEMSNEKKLDQLESDLEWIDVEAVDFEAAITEFLKLKETSIDKRTKKYIGEKIDRYFNERKKARESLINKLTDKSQGLKRLIKRLESQLRQKEEMGETLHEVDFNQLKIENKQYLDKIDEKNYELIVLKRQVGQATQQLNRYKDELQTELSLQLDIHSKIDKQQQLLERVDQEMSQVNQELAKADKLNQTLTEQTQDYQVPEVLDYVKKKALLYNLQRDVSVWERKLEIAQMALQQSKQQWQTLQRTAQFQNQPSQAVGGRREVEAR
;
A
#
# COMPACT_ATOMS: atom_id res chain seq x y z
N MET A 1 -23.46 106.75 -14.93
CA MET A 1 -22.24 106.58 -14.11
C MET A 1 -21.44 105.47 -14.78
N THR A 2 -20.60 105.80 -15.77
CA THR A 2 -19.18 106.21 -15.61
C THR A 2 -18.33 105.03 -15.13
N GLU A 3 -17.73 104.24 -16.02
CA GLU A 3 -16.47 104.51 -16.77
C GLU A 3 -15.22 104.69 -15.91
N THR A 4 -14.27 103.75 -16.04
CA THR A 4 -12.79 103.87 -16.24
C THR A 4 -12.24 102.43 -16.12
N LYS A 5 -11.59 101.78 -17.09
CA LYS A 5 -10.31 102.06 -17.79
C LYS A 5 -9.12 102.35 -16.87
N SER A 6 -8.15 101.43 -16.84
CA SER A 6 -6.79 101.74 -17.33
C SER A 6 -6.01 100.47 -17.70
N VAL A 7 -4.98 100.64 -18.53
CA VAL A 7 -3.95 99.64 -18.89
C VAL A 7 -2.59 100.28 -18.60
N ILE A 8 -1.64 99.53 -18.05
CA ILE A 8 -0.21 99.89 -18.00
C ILE A 8 0.62 98.65 -18.38
N SER A 9 1.73 98.85 -19.07
CA SER A 9 2.60 97.81 -19.65
C SER A 9 4.04 97.85 -19.08
N GLU A 10 4.80 96.80 -19.42
CA GLU A 10 6.26 96.80 -19.65
C GLU A 10 7.26 96.98 -18.49
N SER A 11 7.82 95.83 -18.09
CA SER A 11 9.26 95.52 -17.95
C SER A 11 10.24 96.46 -17.24
N SER A 12 10.93 95.91 -16.24
CA SER A 12 12.27 96.31 -15.80
C SER A 12 13.12 95.06 -15.50
N SER A 13 14.33 94.98 -16.06
CA SER A 13 15.28 93.87 -15.84
C SER A 13 16.43 94.31 -14.91
N SER A 14 16.80 93.49 -13.92
CA SER A 14 18.03 93.69 -13.13
C SER A 14 18.55 92.40 -12.47
N GLU A 15 19.70 91.93 -12.97
CA GLU A 15 20.86 91.44 -12.22
C GLU A 15 20.67 90.56 -10.93
N HIS A 16 21.02 89.28 -11.05
CA HIS A 16 21.63 88.49 -9.97
C HIS A 16 23.06 88.99 -9.66
N PRO A 17 23.62 88.88 -8.43
CA PRO A 17 24.00 87.58 -7.83
C PRO A 17 23.97 87.57 -6.27
N PRO A 18 24.66 86.64 -5.55
CA PRO A 18 24.31 85.22 -5.45
C PRO A 18 24.19 84.73 -3.98
N GLY A 19 23.40 83.68 -3.70
CA GLY A 19 23.41 83.07 -2.36
C GLY A 19 22.57 81.81 -2.19
N LEU A 20 23.26 80.68 -2.02
CA LEU A 20 22.86 79.48 -1.25
C LEU A 20 21.50 78.82 -1.57
N SER A 21 21.58 77.71 -2.33
CA SER A 21 20.74 76.49 -2.23
C SER A 21 19.24 76.64 -1.88
N ASP A 22 18.37 76.51 -2.88
CA ASP A 22 16.94 76.22 -2.69
C ASP A 22 16.36 75.22 -3.73
N ASP A 23 16.93 75.06 -4.94
CA ASP A 23 16.36 74.18 -6.00
C ASP A 23 16.03 72.73 -5.57
N ALA A 24 16.75 72.19 -4.57
CA ALA A 24 16.52 70.87 -4.01
C ALA A 24 15.43 70.86 -2.93
N ASP A 25 15.32 71.95 -2.16
CA ASP A 25 14.37 72.10 -1.06
C ASP A 25 12.99 72.51 -1.59
N ASP A 26 12.93 73.33 -2.66
CA ASP A 26 11.72 73.57 -3.46
C ASP A 26 11.19 72.26 -4.06
N LEU A 27 12.08 71.37 -4.53
CA LEU A 27 11.70 70.07 -5.09
C LEU A 27 11.20 69.07 -4.02
N ASP A 28 11.72 69.10 -2.78
CA ASP A 28 11.09 68.41 -1.65
C ASP A 28 9.73 69.04 -1.31
N LEU A 29 9.64 70.38 -1.32
CA LEU A 29 8.41 71.10 -1.03
C LEU A 29 7.28 70.75 -2.01
N TYR A 30 7.57 70.66 -3.31
CA TYR A 30 6.60 70.20 -4.32
C TYR A 30 6.18 68.74 -4.11
N GLN A 31 7.13 67.82 -3.88
CA GLN A 31 6.81 66.40 -3.59
C GLN A 31 5.98 66.25 -2.31
N ARG A 32 6.24 67.09 -1.32
CA ARG A 32 5.56 67.10 -0.03
C ARG A 32 4.17 67.73 -0.11
N LEU A 33 4.01 68.78 -0.92
CA LEU A 33 2.71 69.37 -1.23
C LEU A 33 1.85 68.38 -2.01
N GLU A 34 2.38 67.75 -3.06
CA GLU A 34 1.67 66.71 -3.82
C GLU A 34 1.26 65.53 -2.92
N LYS A 35 2.15 65.11 -2.00
CA LYS A 35 1.81 64.08 -0.99
C LYS A 35 0.67 64.51 -0.07
N ILE A 36 0.66 65.77 0.39
CA ILE A 36 -0.41 66.32 1.24
C ILE A 36 -1.73 66.41 0.45
N GLU A 37 -1.70 66.77 -0.83
CA GLU A 37 -2.89 66.77 -1.69
C GLU A 37 -3.46 65.36 -1.87
N ARG A 38 -2.62 64.35 -2.11
CA ARG A 38 -3.04 62.93 -2.13
C ARG A 38 -3.64 62.51 -0.79
N GLU A 39 -3.00 62.84 0.33
CA GLU A 39 -3.49 62.51 1.69
C GLU A 39 -4.84 63.19 1.99
N ILE A 40 -5.07 64.42 1.52
CA ILE A 40 -6.36 65.11 1.61
C ILE A 40 -7.43 64.41 0.75
N VAL A 41 -7.09 63.93 -0.45
CA VAL A 41 -8.03 63.16 -1.29
C VAL A 41 -8.39 61.81 -0.64
N GLU A 42 -7.41 61.11 -0.07
CA GLU A 42 -7.64 59.86 0.67
C GLU A 42 -8.50 60.07 1.92
N LEU A 43 -8.20 61.09 2.74
CA LEU A 43 -8.98 61.43 3.93
C LEU A 43 -10.38 61.94 3.60
N THR A 44 -10.59 62.69 2.53
CA THR A 44 -11.95 63.12 2.11
C THR A 44 -12.77 61.96 1.53
N PHE A 45 -12.13 60.99 0.87
CA PHE A 45 -12.78 59.73 0.48
C PHE A 45 -13.12 58.87 1.72
N GLU A 46 -12.20 58.70 2.67
CA GLU A 46 -12.44 57.97 3.91
C GLU A 46 -13.60 58.57 4.72
N ASN A 47 -13.58 59.89 4.96
CA ASN A 47 -14.66 60.58 5.65
C ASN A 47 -16.00 60.38 4.94
N ARG A 48 -16.05 60.48 3.61
CA ARG A 48 -17.27 60.24 2.82
C ARG A 48 -17.81 58.82 2.98
N VAL A 49 -16.95 57.81 2.97
CA VAL A 49 -17.32 56.39 3.19
C VAL A 49 -17.88 56.18 4.60
N PHE A 50 -17.31 56.83 5.61
CA PHE A 50 -17.81 56.76 6.98
C PHE A 50 -19.09 57.57 7.19
N GLU A 51 -19.25 58.72 6.54
CA GLU A 51 -20.48 59.51 6.56
C GLU A 51 -21.64 58.74 5.93
N THR A 52 -21.48 58.14 4.74
CA THR A 52 -22.55 57.34 4.12
C THR A 52 -22.88 56.10 4.95
N ASN A 53 -21.88 55.39 5.51
CA ASN A 53 -22.16 54.25 6.38
C ASN A 53 -22.89 54.65 7.67
N LEU A 54 -22.56 55.81 8.24
CA LEU A 54 -23.21 56.36 9.43
C LEU A 54 -24.63 56.86 9.12
N GLU A 55 -24.89 57.45 7.95
CA GLU A 55 -26.23 57.82 7.50
C GLU A 55 -27.12 56.60 7.26
N ARG A 56 -26.59 55.54 6.64
CA ARG A 56 -27.30 54.25 6.51
C ARG A 56 -27.68 53.69 7.88
N LYS A 57 -26.73 53.59 8.81
CA LYS A 57 -26.96 53.09 10.19
C LYS A 57 -27.87 53.99 11.05
N LYS A 58 -28.05 55.28 10.68
CA LYS A 58 -29.09 56.17 11.25
C LYS A 58 -30.47 55.93 10.64
N SER A 59 -30.55 55.39 9.42
CA SER A 59 -31.80 55.07 8.71
C SER A 59 -32.29 53.63 8.92
N GLU A 60 -31.43 52.73 9.42
CA GLU A 60 -31.84 51.40 9.87
C GLU A 60 -32.77 51.51 11.10
N PRO A 61 -33.97 50.91 11.07
CA PRO A 61 -34.87 50.91 12.21
C PRO A 61 -34.29 50.04 13.33
N VAL A 62 -33.97 50.66 14.48
CA VAL A 62 -33.43 49.96 15.65
C VAL A 62 -34.37 48.82 16.06
N PRO A 63 -33.91 47.54 16.07
CA PRO A 63 -34.74 46.43 16.51
C PRO A 63 -34.98 46.52 18.01
N THR A 64 -36.17 46.92 18.42
CA THR A 64 -36.60 46.93 19.82
C THR A 64 -36.69 45.50 20.36
N SER A 65 -35.66 45.08 21.08
CA SER A 65 -35.48 43.72 21.60
C SER A 65 -36.45 43.41 22.75
N ASN A 66 -37.68 43.02 22.43
CA ASN A 66 -38.62 42.49 23.42
C ASN A 66 -39.67 41.52 22.83
N ALA A 67 -39.22 40.34 22.38
CA ALA A 67 -40.08 39.18 22.13
C ALA A 67 -39.28 37.88 22.35
N LEU A 68 -39.84 36.90 23.07
CA LEU A 68 -39.23 35.58 23.27
C LEU A 68 -39.77 34.56 22.26
N GLY A 69 -38.88 33.74 21.67
CA GLY A 69 -39.21 32.48 20.96
C GLY A 69 -39.83 32.65 19.57
N VAL A 70 -39.53 31.85 18.54
CA VAL A 70 -39.28 30.41 18.53
C VAL A 70 -38.45 29.99 17.31
N SER A 71 -37.52 29.06 17.53
CA SER A 71 -36.90 28.07 16.62
C SER A 71 -36.90 28.24 15.09
N ALA A 72 -35.70 28.45 14.53
CA ALA A 72 -35.07 27.67 13.44
C ALA A 72 -33.68 28.26 13.11
N ALA A 73 -32.65 27.58 12.59
CA ALA A 73 -32.15 26.20 12.60
C ALA A 73 -31.00 26.19 11.55
N GLY A 74 -29.79 25.76 11.92
CA GLY A 74 -28.60 25.79 11.04
C GLY A 74 -27.91 27.16 10.94
N SER A 75 -26.59 27.27 10.77
CA SER A 75 -25.53 26.24 10.85
C SER A 75 -24.24 26.88 11.36
N SER A 76 -23.47 26.18 12.20
CA SER A 76 -22.25 26.71 12.83
C SER A 76 -21.01 26.52 11.95
N LEU A 77 -20.29 27.60 11.68
CA LEU A 77 -18.92 27.55 11.16
C LEU A 77 -17.98 26.89 12.20
N THR A 78 -17.01 26.10 11.72
CA THR A 78 -15.96 25.52 12.56
C THR A 78 -14.58 25.77 11.94
N SER A 79 -13.77 26.58 12.61
CA SER A 79 -12.32 26.66 12.36
C SER A 79 -11.59 26.83 13.70
N THR A 80 -10.67 25.90 13.98
CA THR A 80 -9.73 25.98 15.11
C THR A 80 -8.48 26.74 14.69
N PRO A 81 -7.70 27.28 15.65
CA PRO A 81 -6.41 26.62 15.86
C PRO A 81 -5.96 26.45 17.33
N THR A 82 -5.02 25.52 17.44
CA THR A 82 -4.23 25.02 18.58
C THR A 82 -3.47 26.07 19.42
N GLY A 83 -3.64 26.01 20.75
CA GLY A 83 -2.69 25.36 21.69
C GLY A 83 -1.32 26.00 22.04
N SER A 84 -1.12 26.34 23.32
CA SER A 84 0.14 26.27 24.13
C SER A 84 -0.16 26.81 25.56
N THR A 85 -0.16 26.00 26.64
CA THR A 85 0.94 25.49 27.50
C THR A 85 1.52 26.45 28.56
N GLN A 86 1.40 26.02 29.83
CA GLN A 86 2.21 26.31 31.04
C GLN A 86 2.06 27.60 31.87
N ASP A 87 1.59 27.38 33.11
CA ASP A 87 2.25 27.64 34.40
C ASP A 87 3.01 28.97 34.66
N VAL A 88 2.52 29.76 35.63
CA VAL A 88 3.27 30.14 36.86
C VAL A 88 2.26 30.21 38.04
N SER A 89 2.72 29.95 39.27
CA SER A 89 1.93 29.86 40.50
C SER A 89 2.19 30.99 41.50
N GLY A 90 1.31 31.14 42.52
CA GLY A 90 1.73 31.61 43.86
C GLY A 90 1.05 32.84 44.48
N GLY A 91 0.14 32.60 45.43
CA GLY A 91 -0.21 33.52 46.53
C GLY A 91 -1.11 34.75 46.21
N GLY A 92 -1.73 35.40 47.20
CA GLY A 92 -1.91 34.97 48.60
C GLY A 92 -2.26 36.06 49.63
N ARG A 93 -3.56 36.13 50.03
CA ARG A 93 -4.11 36.80 51.25
C ARG A 93 -4.10 38.36 51.31
N GLY A 94 -5.02 38.91 52.12
CA GLY A 94 -5.17 40.35 52.45
C GLY A 94 -6.28 41.03 51.64
N ASP A 95 -7.56 41.03 52.03
CA ASP A 95 -8.23 41.60 53.22
C ASP A 95 -8.51 43.13 53.13
N ARG A 96 -9.71 43.52 53.60
CA ARG A 96 -10.24 44.87 53.94
C ARG A 96 -10.81 45.83 52.87
N LEU A 97 -12.14 45.97 53.00
CA LEU A 97 -12.87 47.22 53.24
C LEU A 97 -12.86 48.32 52.14
N ALA A 98 -13.91 48.26 51.31
CA ALA A 98 -14.89 49.34 51.15
C ALA A 98 -14.43 50.82 51.26
N ARG A 99 -14.43 51.51 50.11
CA ARG A 99 -14.88 52.92 50.06
C ARG A 99 -15.45 53.30 48.70
N LYS A 100 -16.79 53.42 48.61
CA LYS A 100 -17.42 54.25 47.57
C LYS A 100 -16.97 55.69 47.80
N ARG A 101 -16.15 56.25 46.91
CA ARG A 101 -15.94 57.70 46.80
C ARG A 101 -16.35 58.16 45.41
N SER A 102 -17.36 59.01 45.36
CA SER A 102 -17.87 59.58 44.13
C SER A 102 -16.92 60.64 43.57
N LYS A 103 -16.84 60.68 42.23
CA LYS A 103 -16.87 61.91 41.43
C LYS A 103 -15.73 62.92 41.63
N SER A 104 -14.71 62.80 40.80
CA SER A 104 -13.89 63.94 40.33
C SER A 104 -14.05 64.07 38.82
N ARG A 105 -14.61 65.20 38.36
CA ARG A 105 -14.42 65.64 36.96
C ARG A 105 -12.96 66.09 36.84
N SER A 106 -12.18 65.45 35.97
CA SER A 106 -10.85 65.92 35.58
C SER A 106 -10.84 66.17 34.08
N THR A 107 -10.56 67.43 33.73
CA THR A 107 -9.89 67.91 32.50
C THR A 107 -10.30 67.32 31.14
N GLN A 108 -10.71 68.20 30.22
CA GLN A 108 -10.78 67.90 28.79
C GLN A 108 -9.41 67.42 28.28
N GLY A 109 -9.28 66.12 28.03
CA GLY A 109 -8.34 65.56 27.06
C GLY A 109 -9.15 65.11 25.86
N ASP A 110 -8.72 65.45 24.65
CA ASP A 110 -9.47 65.20 23.41
C ASP A 110 -9.35 63.72 22.98
N PHE A 111 -9.89 62.82 23.81
CA PHE A 111 -10.09 61.40 23.49
C PHE A 111 -11.21 61.27 22.44
N ARG A 112 -10.90 61.74 21.22
CA ARG A 112 -11.54 61.25 20.01
C ARG A 112 -11.34 59.74 20.02
N VAL A 113 -12.44 59.00 20.07
CA VAL A 113 -12.42 57.54 19.93
C VAL A 113 -12.10 57.27 18.47
N GLN A 114 -10.81 57.32 18.14
CA GLN A 114 -10.31 56.94 16.83
C GLN A 114 -10.61 55.47 16.62
N LEU A 115 -11.32 55.16 15.53
CA LEU A 115 -11.54 53.78 15.14
C LEU A 115 -10.19 53.13 14.87
N THR A 116 -10.01 51.92 15.40
CA THR A 116 -8.84 51.09 15.10
C THR A 116 -8.76 50.79 13.60
N LEU A 117 -7.58 50.45 13.09
CA LEU A 117 -7.40 50.09 11.68
C LEU A 117 -8.37 48.96 11.26
N GLU A 118 -8.57 47.98 12.15
CA GLU A 118 -9.51 46.86 12.00
C GLU A 118 -10.95 47.37 11.86
N GLN A 119 -11.44 48.20 12.78
CA GLN A 119 -12.78 48.79 12.70
C GLN A 119 -12.97 49.71 11.49
N LYS A 120 -11.92 50.41 11.04
CA LYS A 120 -11.94 51.20 9.79
C LYS A 120 -12.12 50.28 8.58
N LEU A 121 -11.35 49.19 8.52
CA LEU A 121 -11.44 48.18 7.46
C LEU A 121 -12.81 47.50 7.45
N ASP A 122 -13.37 47.13 8.60
CA ASP A 122 -14.72 46.57 8.72
C ASP A 122 -15.78 47.49 8.11
N ILE A 123 -15.70 48.81 8.38
CA ILE A 123 -16.62 49.79 7.81
C ILE A 123 -16.41 49.96 6.30
N ILE A 124 -15.15 49.99 5.84
CA ILE A 124 -14.83 50.09 4.40
C ILE A 124 -15.34 48.86 3.64
N VAL A 125 -15.16 47.65 4.18
CA VAL A 125 -15.66 46.40 3.60
C VAL A 125 -17.19 46.39 3.61
N SER A 126 -17.83 46.72 4.73
CA SER A 126 -19.29 46.80 4.86
C SER A 126 -19.90 47.80 3.88
N GLU A 127 -19.30 48.99 3.73
CA GLU A 127 -19.78 50.02 2.80
C GLU A 127 -19.50 49.64 1.34
N TYR A 128 -18.37 48.96 1.05
CA TYR A 128 -18.07 48.42 -0.28
C TYR A 128 -19.06 47.33 -0.70
N GLU A 129 -19.37 46.37 0.18
CA GLU A 129 -20.41 45.36 -0.07
C GLU A 129 -21.78 46.00 -0.26
N GLN A 130 -22.13 47.00 0.57
CA GLN A 130 -23.39 47.72 0.39
C GLN A 130 -23.44 48.53 -0.91
N MET A 131 -22.36 49.19 -1.32
CA MET A 131 -22.27 49.87 -2.62
C MET A 131 -22.38 48.88 -3.79
N LYS A 132 -21.76 47.70 -3.69
CA LYS A 132 -21.88 46.62 -4.67
C LYS A 132 -23.33 46.12 -4.78
N ASN A 133 -24.00 45.92 -3.65
CA ASN A 133 -25.42 45.54 -3.59
C ASN A 133 -26.33 46.63 -4.14
N ASP A 134 -26.09 47.91 -3.81
CA ASP A 134 -26.84 49.06 -4.34
C ASP A 134 -26.63 49.24 -5.84
N LYS A 135 -25.41 48.99 -6.34
CA LYS A 135 -25.09 48.98 -7.77
C LYS A 135 -25.89 47.89 -8.49
N GLN A 136 -25.82 46.64 -8.04
CA GLN A 136 -26.57 45.53 -8.66
C GLN A 136 -28.10 45.75 -8.63
N LYS A 137 -28.65 46.31 -7.54
CA LYS A 137 -30.07 46.71 -7.46
C LYS A 137 -30.43 47.79 -8.48
N LYS A 138 -29.55 48.78 -8.68
CA LYS A 138 -29.74 49.84 -9.70
C LYS A 138 -29.62 49.30 -11.12
N GLU A 139 -28.68 48.38 -11.37
CA GLU A 139 -28.50 47.71 -12.66
C GLU A 139 -29.76 46.91 -13.03
N MET A 140 -30.23 45.99 -12.18
CA MET A 140 -31.49 45.28 -12.38
C MET A 140 -32.72 46.20 -12.48
N SER A 141 -32.71 47.37 -11.82
CA SER A 141 -33.80 48.35 -11.92
C SER A 141 -33.74 49.21 -13.19
N ASN A 142 -32.60 49.26 -13.87
CA ASN A 142 -32.42 49.99 -15.13
C ASN A 142 -32.65 49.05 -16.31
N GLU A 143 -32.16 47.82 -16.25
CA GLU A 143 -32.47 46.71 -17.16
C GLU A 143 -33.98 46.57 -17.35
N LYS A 144 -34.74 46.36 -16.26
CA LYS A 144 -36.22 46.31 -16.28
C LYS A 144 -36.93 47.56 -16.81
N LYS A 145 -36.25 48.71 -16.88
CA LYS A 145 -36.80 49.93 -17.52
C LYS A 145 -36.45 49.99 -18.99
N LEU A 146 -35.27 49.50 -19.40
CA LEU A 146 -34.92 49.32 -20.80
C LEU A 146 -35.86 48.30 -21.44
N ASP A 147 -36.04 47.12 -20.82
CA ASP A 147 -36.98 46.08 -21.27
C ASP A 147 -38.40 46.65 -21.50
N GLN A 148 -38.87 47.50 -20.56
CA GLN A 148 -40.19 48.13 -20.64
C GLN A 148 -40.24 49.20 -21.73
N LEU A 149 -39.22 50.05 -21.86
CA LEU A 149 -39.17 51.09 -22.90
C LEU A 149 -39.02 50.50 -24.31
N GLU A 150 -38.29 49.39 -24.45
CA GLU A 150 -38.18 48.61 -25.69
C GLU A 150 -39.54 47.96 -26.03
N SER A 151 -40.21 47.34 -25.05
CA SER A 151 -41.57 46.80 -25.21
C SER A 151 -42.60 47.87 -25.58
N ASP A 152 -42.52 49.06 -24.96
CA ASP A 152 -43.41 50.18 -25.24
C ASP A 152 -43.15 50.76 -26.64
N LEU A 153 -41.90 50.78 -27.10
CA LEU A 153 -41.51 51.22 -28.44
C LEU A 153 -41.97 50.23 -29.51
N GLU A 154 -41.73 48.93 -29.33
CA GLU A 154 -42.27 47.89 -30.22
C GLU A 154 -43.80 47.96 -30.33
N TRP A 155 -44.50 48.21 -29.20
CA TRP A 155 -45.95 48.37 -29.22
C TRP A 155 -46.39 49.62 -29.98
N ILE A 156 -45.70 50.76 -29.80
CA ILE A 156 -45.99 52.00 -30.53
C ILE A 156 -45.81 51.81 -32.05
N ASP A 157 -44.72 51.17 -32.47
CA ASP A 157 -44.45 50.93 -33.91
C ASP A 157 -45.51 50.01 -34.53
N VAL A 158 -45.92 48.94 -33.84
CA VAL A 158 -46.97 48.03 -34.31
C VAL A 158 -48.33 48.73 -34.37
N GLU A 159 -48.75 49.43 -33.32
CA GLU A 159 -50.04 50.14 -33.28
C GLU A 159 -50.07 51.31 -34.28
N ALA A 160 -48.94 51.98 -34.55
CA ALA A 160 -48.84 53.02 -35.59
C ALA A 160 -49.12 52.46 -37.00
N VAL A 161 -48.53 51.32 -37.36
CA VAL A 161 -48.80 50.63 -38.64
C VAL A 161 -50.26 50.17 -38.71
N ASP A 162 -50.80 49.61 -37.61
CA ASP A 162 -52.20 49.17 -37.54
C ASP A 162 -53.20 50.35 -37.60
N PHE A 163 -52.81 51.55 -37.15
CA PHE A 163 -53.56 52.80 -37.31
C PHE A 163 -53.52 53.35 -38.74
N GLU A 164 -52.36 53.36 -39.41
CA GLU A 164 -52.27 53.80 -40.81
C GLU A 164 -53.09 52.86 -41.72
N ALA A 165 -53.02 51.55 -41.47
CA ALA A 165 -53.89 50.56 -42.10
C ALA A 165 -55.38 50.87 -41.82
N ALA A 166 -55.75 51.21 -40.57
CA ALA A 166 -57.12 51.59 -40.22
C ALA A 166 -57.61 52.83 -40.99
N ILE A 167 -56.79 53.87 -41.09
CA ILE A 167 -57.14 55.14 -41.72
C ILE A 167 -57.31 54.93 -43.22
N THR A 168 -56.38 54.24 -43.88
CA THR A 168 -56.45 53.98 -45.33
C THR A 168 -57.59 53.04 -45.70
N GLU A 169 -57.95 52.07 -44.84
CA GLU A 169 -59.13 51.22 -44.96
C GLU A 169 -60.44 52.03 -44.79
N PHE A 170 -60.53 52.83 -43.72
CA PHE A 170 -61.71 53.64 -43.42
C PHE A 170 -61.97 54.71 -44.48
N LEU A 171 -60.93 55.30 -45.09
CA LEU A 171 -61.10 56.25 -46.20
C LEU A 171 -61.71 55.59 -47.45
N LYS A 172 -61.26 54.39 -47.83
CA LYS A 172 -61.86 53.59 -48.92
C LYS A 172 -63.32 53.23 -48.62
N LEU A 173 -63.62 52.90 -47.36
CA LEU A 173 -65.00 52.65 -46.92
C LEU A 173 -65.85 53.92 -47.00
N LYS A 174 -65.33 55.07 -46.56
CA LYS A 174 -66.02 56.37 -46.56
C LYS A 174 -66.47 56.76 -47.96
N GLU A 175 -65.60 56.62 -48.96
CA GLU A 175 -65.92 56.87 -50.37
C GLU A 175 -67.02 55.93 -50.88
N THR A 176 -66.92 54.63 -50.60
CA THR A 176 -67.92 53.63 -50.99
C THR A 176 -69.22 53.66 -50.16
N SER A 177 -69.28 54.51 -49.13
CA SER A 177 -70.43 54.67 -48.22
C SER A 177 -71.25 55.93 -48.48
N ILE A 178 -70.95 56.71 -49.52
CA ILE A 178 -71.83 57.81 -49.97
C ILE A 178 -72.91 57.24 -50.90
N ASP A 179 -74.19 57.50 -50.61
CA ASP A 179 -75.28 57.23 -51.55
C ASP A 179 -75.14 58.14 -52.78
N LYS A 180 -74.91 57.52 -53.95
CA LYS A 180 -74.74 58.21 -55.24
C LYS A 180 -75.92 59.13 -55.62
N ARG A 181 -77.14 58.83 -55.14
CA ARG A 181 -78.35 59.61 -55.42
C ARG A 181 -78.58 60.71 -54.38
N THR A 182 -78.43 60.39 -53.10
CA THR A 182 -78.79 61.31 -51.99
C THR A 182 -77.59 62.13 -51.48
N LYS A 183 -76.36 61.78 -51.87
CA LYS A 183 -75.08 62.38 -51.41
C LYS A 183 -74.88 62.39 -49.88
N LYS A 184 -75.60 61.52 -49.16
CA LYS A 184 -75.48 61.30 -47.71
C LYS A 184 -74.72 60.01 -47.42
N TYR A 185 -74.09 59.92 -46.26
CA TYR A 185 -73.41 58.70 -45.81
C TYR A 185 -74.42 57.63 -45.36
N ILE A 186 -74.14 56.38 -45.72
CA ILE A 186 -74.87 55.18 -45.30
C ILE A 186 -74.36 54.77 -43.92
N GLY A 187 -75.05 55.20 -42.87
CA GLY A 187 -74.64 54.97 -41.48
C GLY A 187 -74.39 53.51 -41.13
N GLU A 188 -75.22 52.59 -41.66
CA GLU A 188 -75.09 51.14 -41.42
C GLU A 188 -73.74 50.57 -41.89
N LYS A 189 -73.16 51.06 -42.99
CA LYS A 189 -71.82 50.61 -43.45
C LYS A 189 -70.72 51.05 -42.50
N ILE A 190 -70.83 52.27 -41.97
CA ILE A 190 -69.84 52.86 -41.06
C ILE A 190 -69.92 52.18 -39.69
N ASP A 191 -71.13 51.97 -39.17
CA ASP A 191 -71.36 51.25 -37.92
C ASP A 191 -70.91 49.78 -38.01
N ARG A 192 -71.26 49.08 -39.10
CA ARG A 192 -70.80 47.71 -39.34
C ARG A 192 -69.28 47.59 -39.31
N TYR A 193 -68.56 48.52 -39.95
CA TYR A 193 -67.09 48.55 -39.92
C TYR A 193 -66.52 48.73 -38.51
N PHE A 194 -67.04 49.69 -37.72
CA PHE A 194 -66.56 49.88 -36.36
C PHE A 194 -66.87 48.67 -35.46
N ASN A 195 -68.02 48.01 -35.66
CA ASN A 195 -68.38 46.79 -34.94
C ASN A 195 -67.53 45.58 -35.36
N GLU A 196 -67.23 45.42 -36.66
CA GLU A 196 -66.33 44.37 -37.17
C GLU A 196 -64.89 44.59 -36.70
N ARG A 197 -64.34 45.81 -36.78
CA ARG A 197 -62.99 46.14 -36.29
C ARG A 197 -62.89 46.03 -34.76
N LYS A 198 -63.95 46.36 -34.01
CA LYS A 198 -64.03 46.11 -32.56
C LYS A 198 -63.95 44.61 -32.25
N LYS A 199 -64.79 43.80 -32.90
CA LYS A 199 -64.80 42.33 -32.74
C LYS A 199 -63.48 41.67 -33.14
N ALA A 200 -62.80 42.21 -34.15
CA ALA A 200 -61.46 41.77 -34.55
C ALA A 200 -60.42 42.02 -33.44
N ARG A 201 -60.41 43.22 -32.84
CA ARG A 201 -59.52 43.54 -31.70
C ARG A 201 -59.85 42.71 -30.45
N GLU A 202 -61.13 42.51 -30.13
CA GLU A 202 -61.55 41.60 -29.05
C GLU A 202 -61.05 40.16 -29.27
N SER A 203 -61.11 39.65 -30.52
CA SER A 203 -60.54 38.35 -30.87
C SER A 203 -59.01 38.30 -30.70
N LEU A 204 -58.30 39.37 -31.03
CA LEU A 204 -56.85 39.47 -30.86
C LEU A 204 -56.45 39.54 -29.38
N ILE A 205 -57.13 40.35 -28.57
CA ILE A 205 -56.92 40.47 -27.12
C ILE A 205 -57.05 39.11 -26.44
N ASN A 206 -58.07 38.31 -26.80
CA ASN A 206 -58.25 36.97 -26.25
C ASN A 206 -57.07 36.04 -26.62
N LYS A 207 -56.67 36.00 -27.90
CA LYS A 207 -55.52 35.19 -28.37
C LYS A 207 -54.21 35.57 -27.67
N LEU A 208 -53.96 36.86 -27.50
CA LEU A 208 -52.77 37.37 -26.81
C LEU A 208 -52.81 37.05 -25.30
N THR A 209 -53.99 37.12 -24.70
CA THR A 209 -54.21 36.74 -23.29
C THR A 209 -53.95 35.25 -23.07
N ASP A 210 -54.49 34.37 -23.92
CA ASP A 210 -54.24 32.93 -23.89
C ASP A 210 -52.75 32.61 -24.07
N LYS A 211 -52.08 33.27 -25.03
CA LYS A 211 -50.63 33.13 -25.27
C LYS A 211 -49.82 33.60 -24.05
N SER A 212 -50.18 34.73 -23.42
CA SER A 212 -49.55 35.22 -22.18
C SER A 212 -49.73 34.24 -21.02
N GLN A 213 -50.94 33.67 -20.83
CA GLN A 213 -51.19 32.64 -19.83
C GLN A 213 -50.47 31.32 -20.13
N GLY A 214 -50.28 30.98 -21.40
CA GLY A 214 -49.46 29.84 -21.84
C GLY A 214 -47.98 30.03 -21.47
N LEU A 215 -47.40 31.17 -21.84
CA LEU A 215 -46.02 31.53 -21.53
C LEU A 215 -45.78 31.61 -20.01
N LYS A 216 -46.67 32.23 -19.24
CA LYS A 216 -46.60 32.27 -17.76
C LYS A 216 -46.63 30.88 -17.12
N ARG A 217 -47.33 29.90 -17.72
CA ARG A 217 -47.31 28.49 -17.28
C ARG A 217 -46.00 27.78 -17.68
N LEU A 218 -45.47 28.07 -18.87
CA LEU A 218 -44.19 27.52 -19.32
C LEU A 218 -43.02 28.03 -18.47
N ILE A 219 -42.97 29.33 -18.18
CA ILE A 219 -41.97 29.97 -17.31
C ILE A 219 -41.98 29.27 -15.95
N LYS A 220 -43.13 29.19 -15.26
CA LYS A 220 -43.23 28.50 -13.96
C LYS A 220 -42.79 27.03 -13.98
N ARG A 221 -43.01 26.32 -15.10
CA ARG A 221 -42.51 24.95 -15.25
C ARG A 221 -40.99 24.92 -15.40
N LEU A 222 -40.41 25.85 -16.17
CA LEU A 222 -38.96 25.96 -16.36
C LEU A 222 -38.25 26.44 -15.08
N GLU A 223 -38.81 27.41 -14.35
CA GLU A 223 -38.36 27.83 -13.02
C GLU A 223 -38.34 26.64 -12.05
N SER A 224 -39.42 25.84 -12.01
CA SER A 224 -39.48 24.64 -11.17
C SER A 224 -38.50 23.54 -11.60
N GLN A 225 -38.19 23.43 -12.90
CA GLN A 225 -37.21 22.48 -13.43
C GLN A 225 -35.76 22.95 -13.22
N LEU A 226 -35.52 24.27 -13.24
CA LEU A 226 -34.25 24.87 -12.88
C LEU A 226 -33.99 24.66 -11.40
N ARG A 227 -34.93 25.06 -10.52
CA ARG A 227 -34.83 24.83 -9.08
C ARG A 227 -34.64 23.35 -8.73
N GLN A 228 -35.37 22.43 -9.37
CA GLN A 228 -35.16 20.99 -9.15
C GLN A 228 -33.75 20.55 -9.60
N LYS A 229 -33.18 21.13 -10.67
CA LYS A 229 -31.79 20.85 -11.08
C LYS A 229 -30.75 21.48 -10.17
N GLU A 230 -31.06 22.63 -9.58
CA GLU A 230 -30.23 23.29 -8.57
C GLU A 230 -30.20 22.43 -7.30
N GLU A 231 -31.36 22.03 -6.77
CA GLU A 231 -31.48 21.13 -5.61
C GLU A 231 -30.87 19.73 -5.87
N MET A 232 -30.98 19.20 -7.09
CA MET A 232 -30.29 17.96 -7.51
C MET A 232 -28.78 18.12 -7.72
N GLY A 233 -28.29 19.36 -7.95
CA GLY A 233 -26.87 19.69 -7.89
C GLY A 233 -26.37 19.86 -6.46
N GLU A 234 -27.22 20.45 -5.61
CA GLU A 234 -26.99 20.68 -4.18
C GLU A 234 -26.88 19.36 -3.41
N THR A 235 -27.58 18.29 -3.84
CA THR A 235 -27.37 16.92 -3.30
C THR A 235 -25.99 16.30 -3.57
N LEU A 236 -25.08 16.98 -4.26
CA LEU A 236 -23.65 16.69 -4.28
C LEU A 236 -22.88 17.91 -3.79
N HIS A 237 -22.87 18.14 -2.47
CA HIS A 237 -22.20 19.29 -1.89
C HIS A 237 -20.68 19.21 -2.12
N GLU A 238 -20.01 20.36 -2.11
CA GLU A 238 -18.55 20.39 -2.04
C GLU A 238 -18.03 19.67 -0.78
N VAL A 239 -18.83 19.65 0.30
CA VAL A 239 -18.58 18.87 1.51
C VAL A 239 -18.52 17.37 1.22
N ASP A 240 -19.46 16.82 0.44
CA ASP A 240 -19.48 15.40 0.07
C ASP A 240 -18.28 15.02 -0.80
N PHE A 241 -17.90 15.90 -1.74
CA PHE A 241 -16.71 15.72 -2.57
C PHE A 241 -15.40 15.83 -1.77
N ASN A 242 -15.36 16.70 -0.76
CA ASN A 242 -14.22 16.83 0.14
C ASN A 242 -14.13 15.68 1.14
N GLN A 243 -15.26 15.16 1.64
CA GLN A 243 -15.33 13.93 2.42
C GLN A 243 -14.80 12.74 1.61
N LEU A 244 -15.22 12.58 0.35
CA LEU A 244 -14.72 11.52 -0.53
C LEU A 244 -13.21 11.63 -0.79
N LYS A 245 -12.65 12.85 -0.92
CA LYS A 245 -11.19 13.06 -0.98
C LYS A 245 -10.48 12.63 0.31
N ILE A 246 -11.06 12.97 1.47
CA ILE A 246 -10.51 12.62 2.79
C ILE A 246 -10.50 11.11 2.98
N GLU A 247 -11.62 10.43 2.67
CA GLU A 247 -11.72 8.97 2.72
C GLU A 247 -10.75 8.31 1.74
N ASN A 248 -10.71 8.76 0.48
CA ASN A 248 -9.78 8.21 -0.52
C ASN A 248 -8.33 8.32 -0.06
N LYS A 249 -7.94 9.47 0.52
CA LYS A 249 -6.61 9.65 1.12
C LYS A 249 -6.38 8.70 2.30
N GLN A 250 -7.33 8.57 3.24
CA GLN A 250 -7.21 7.64 4.36
C GLN A 250 -7.08 6.18 3.91
N TYR A 251 -7.75 5.79 2.82
CA TYR A 251 -7.58 4.47 2.22
C TYR A 251 -6.21 4.30 1.56
N LEU A 252 -5.66 5.33 0.89
CA LEU A 252 -4.30 5.31 0.34
C LEU A 252 -3.24 5.21 1.45
N ASP A 253 -3.30 6.08 2.46
CA ASP A 253 -2.39 6.07 3.61
C ASP A 253 -2.38 4.68 4.29
N LYS A 254 -3.54 4.02 4.37
CA LYS A 254 -3.72 2.67 4.93
C LYS A 254 -3.29 1.53 4.00
N ILE A 255 -3.39 1.72 2.69
CA ILE A 255 -2.81 0.79 1.70
C ILE A 255 -1.28 0.81 1.81
N ASP A 256 -0.67 1.99 1.99
CA ASP A 256 0.79 2.10 2.13
C ASP A 256 1.31 1.58 3.48
N GLU A 257 0.57 1.75 4.58
CA GLU A 257 0.83 1.04 5.84
C GLU A 257 0.89 -0.48 5.63
N LYS A 258 -0.11 -1.05 4.94
CA LYS A 258 -0.17 -2.51 4.69
C LYS A 258 0.84 -3.00 3.65
N ASN A 259 1.22 -2.16 2.68
CA ASN A 259 2.35 -2.44 1.80
C ASN A 259 3.67 -2.48 2.58
N TYR A 260 3.88 -1.57 3.53
CA TYR A 260 5.06 -1.55 4.39
C TYR A 260 5.13 -2.79 5.29
N GLU A 261 4.04 -3.15 5.98
CA GLU A 261 3.93 -4.40 6.76
C GLU A 261 4.25 -5.63 5.90
N LEU A 262 3.69 -5.71 4.69
CA LEU A 262 3.92 -6.81 3.76
C LEU A 262 5.39 -6.91 3.31
N ILE A 263 6.09 -5.78 3.13
CA ILE A 263 7.51 -5.75 2.79
C ILE A 263 8.37 -6.23 3.98
N VAL A 264 8.05 -5.78 5.21
CA VAL A 264 8.73 -6.23 6.43
C VAL A 264 8.53 -7.74 6.63
N LEU A 265 7.31 -8.24 6.49
CA LEU A 265 6.99 -9.66 6.65
C LEU A 265 7.67 -10.52 5.56
N LYS A 266 7.67 -10.08 4.30
CA LYS A 266 8.43 -10.74 3.21
C LYS A 266 9.92 -10.82 3.51
N ARG A 267 10.51 -9.77 4.10
CA ARG A 267 11.93 -9.77 4.52
C ARG A 267 12.19 -10.77 5.64
N GLN A 268 11.31 -10.84 6.65
CA GLN A 268 11.39 -11.81 7.74
C GLN A 268 11.28 -13.25 7.23
N VAL A 269 10.31 -13.54 6.35
CA VAL A 269 10.18 -14.85 5.70
C VAL A 269 11.45 -15.21 4.91
N GLY A 270 11.99 -14.28 4.11
CA GLY A 270 13.24 -14.51 3.38
C GLY A 270 14.43 -14.82 4.29
N GLN A 271 14.54 -14.13 5.44
CA GLN A 271 15.57 -14.42 6.44
C GLN A 271 15.37 -15.79 7.11
N ALA A 272 14.13 -16.15 7.46
CA ALA A 272 13.80 -17.47 8.01
C ALA A 272 14.09 -18.61 7.02
N THR A 273 13.77 -18.44 5.73
CA THR A 273 14.14 -19.41 4.68
C THR A 273 15.66 -19.53 4.51
N GLN A 274 16.42 -18.43 4.59
CA GLN A 274 17.88 -18.48 4.56
C GLN A 274 18.46 -19.24 5.77
N GLN A 275 17.91 -19.05 6.97
CA GLN A 275 18.33 -19.80 8.16
C GLN A 275 17.96 -21.28 8.06
N LEU A 276 16.74 -21.61 7.61
CA LEU A 276 16.30 -22.99 7.40
C LEU A 276 17.18 -23.73 6.38
N ASN A 277 17.57 -23.08 5.29
CA ASN A 277 18.48 -23.67 4.31
C ASN A 277 19.87 -23.93 4.92
N ARG A 278 20.44 -23.00 5.70
CA ARG A 278 21.72 -23.23 6.40
C ARG A 278 21.66 -24.44 7.33
N TYR A 279 20.64 -24.53 8.19
CA TYR A 279 20.47 -25.69 9.08
C TYR A 279 20.26 -27.00 8.32
N LYS A 280 19.62 -26.96 7.14
CA LYS A 280 19.49 -28.13 6.27
C LYS A 280 20.84 -28.54 5.67
N ASP A 281 21.64 -27.58 5.21
CA ASP A 281 22.97 -27.83 4.64
C ASP A 281 23.94 -28.34 5.72
N GLU A 282 23.94 -27.74 6.92
CA GLU A 282 24.68 -28.20 8.10
C GLU A 282 24.29 -29.64 8.48
N LEU A 283 22.98 -29.93 8.61
CA LEU A 283 22.48 -31.28 8.89
C LEU A 283 22.87 -32.29 7.80
N GLN A 284 22.90 -31.88 6.53
CA GLN A 284 23.33 -32.73 5.43
C GLN A 284 24.85 -33.01 5.51
N THR A 285 25.67 -32.04 5.93
CA THR A 285 27.10 -32.28 6.18
C THR A 285 27.33 -33.24 7.34
N GLU A 286 26.67 -33.06 8.48
CA GLU A 286 26.77 -33.96 9.63
C GLU A 286 26.29 -35.38 9.30
N LEU A 287 25.17 -35.53 8.56
CA LEU A 287 24.70 -36.83 8.10
C LEU A 287 25.71 -37.53 7.16
N SER A 288 26.38 -36.78 6.30
CA SER A 288 27.44 -37.34 5.43
C SER A 288 28.69 -37.76 6.20
N LEU A 289 29.06 -37.01 7.26
CA LEU A 289 30.12 -37.36 8.18
C LEU A 289 29.77 -38.60 9.00
N GLN A 290 28.52 -38.70 9.48
CA GLN A 290 28.00 -39.88 10.19
C GLN A 290 28.10 -41.14 9.33
N LEU A 291 27.76 -41.07 8.04
CA LEU A 291 27.85 -42.19 7.11
C LEU A 291 29.30 -42.63 6.84
N ASP A 292 30.23 -41.68 6.71
CA ASP A 292 31.67 -41.98 6.57
C ASP A 292 32.25 -42.58 7.87
N ILE A 293 31.87 -42.06 9.04
CA ILE A 293 32.24 -42.64 10.35
C ILE A 293 31.69 -44.06 10.49
N HIS A 294 30.42 -44.32 10.11
CA HIS A 294 29.83 -45.65 10.15
C HIS A 294 30.61 -46.61 9.23
N SER A 295 30.91 -46.18 8.00
CA SER A 295 31.74 -46.96 7.06
C SER A 295 33.18 -47.19 7.55
N LYS A 296 33.73 -46.33 8.41
CA LYS A 296 35.04 -46.56 9.07
C LYS A 296 34.91 -47.57 10.21
N ILE A 297 33.84 -47.51 10.99
CA ILE A 297 33.53 -48.51 12.03
C ILE A 297 33.38 -49.90 11.39
N ASP A 298 32.59 -50.04 10.34
CA ASP A 298 32.42 -51.31 9.61
C ASP A 298 33.77 -51.91 9.16
N LYS A 299 34.65 -51.08 8.59
CA LYS A 299 35.98 -51.48 8.14
C LYS A 299 36.90 -51.88 9.30
N GLN A 300 36.85 -51.16 10.43
CA GLN A 300 37.59 -51.53 11.64
C GLN A 300 37.06 -52.83 12.25
N GLN A 301 35.75 -53.04 12.23
CA GLN A 301 35.12 -54.24 12.79
C GLN A 301 35.41 -55.48 11.94
N GLN A 302 35.41 -55.36 10.61
CA GLN A 302 35.91 -56.40 9.68
C GLN A 302 37.41 -56.69 9.83
N LEU A 303 38.23 -55.68 10.14
CA LEU A 303 39.66 -55.86 10.42
C LEU A 303 39.87 -56.58 11.76
N LEU A 304 39.13 -56.19 12.79
CA LEU A 304 39.18 -56.80 14.12
C LEU A 304 38.74 -58.27 14.07
N GLU A 305 37.65 -58.59 13.36
CA GLU A 305 37.23 -59.97 13.12
C GLU A 305 38.32 -60.81 12.42
N ARG A 306 39.03 -60.23 11.44
CA ARG A 306 40.17 -60.91 10.79
C ARG A 306 41.34 -61.13 11.76
N VAL A 307 41.67 -60.13 12.58
CA VAL A 307 42.73 -60.24 13.60
C VAL A 307 42.37 -61.30 14.66
N ASP A 308 41.11 -61.39 15.09
CA ASP A 308 40.65 -62.46 16.01
C ASP A 308 40.75 -63.85 15.36
N GLN A 309 40.44 -63.98 14.06
CA GLN A 309 40.61 -65.22 13.30
C GLN A 309 42.09 -65.60 13.15
N GLU A 310 42.98 -64.65 12.88
CA GLU A 310 44.43 -64.84 12.80
C GLU A 310 45.01 -65.19 14.18
N MET A 311 44.59 -64.50 15.25
CA MET A 311 45.00 -64.78 16.63
C MET A 311 44.54 -66.17 17.10
N SER A 312 43.33 -66.59 16.71
CA SER A 312 42.84 -67.96 16.95
C SER A 312 43.69 -69.02 16.23
N GLN A 313 44.12 -68.76 15.00
CA GLN A 313 45.03 -69.64 14.27
C GLN A 313 46.41 -69.71 14.93
N VAL A 314 47.02 -68.56 15.25
CA VAL A 314 48.32 -68.48 15.93
C VAL A 314 48.28 -69.17 17.30
N ASN A 315 47.21 -69.00 18.08
CA ASN A 315 47.04 -69.72 19.35
C ASN A 315 46.93 -71.24 19.17
N GLN A 316 46.27 -71.71 18.10
CA GLN A 316 46.23 -73.14 17.77
C GLN A 316 47.57 -73.68 17.28
N GLU A 317 48.38 -72.88 16.58
CA GLU A 317 49.72 -73.25 16.13
C GLU A 317 50.71 -73.27 17.29
N LEU A 318 50.67 -72.26 18.16
CA LEU A 318 51.42 -72.21 19.41
C LEU A 318 51.08 -73.42 20.30
N ALA A 319 49.79 -73.77 20.47
CA ALA A 319 49.38 -74.96 21.22
C ALA A 319 49.78 -76.30 20.57
N LYS A 320 50.11 -76.34 19.27
CA LYS A 320 50.74 -77.50 18.61
C LYS A 320 52.26 -77.50 18.83
N ALA A 321 52.90 -76.34 18.70
CA ALA A 321 54.33 -76.15 18.87
C ALA A 321 54.77 -76.42 20.33
N ASP A 322 54.00 -75.99 21.32
CA ASP A 322 54.26 -76.27 22.74
C ASP A 322 54.16 -77.76 23.04
N LYS A 323 53.17 -78.46 22.47
CA LYS A 323 53.07 -79.93 22.59
C LYS A 323 54.24 -80.65 21.93
N LEU A 324 54.69 -80.17 20.75
CA LEU A 324 55.88 -80.69 20.09
C LEU A 324 57.14 -80.43 20.94
N ASN A 325 57.30 -79.22 21.46
CA ASN A 325 58.42 -78.84 22.33
C ASN A 325 58.43 -79.65 23.64
N GLN A 326 57.26 -79.93 24.22
CA GLN A 326 57.12 -80.83 25.37
C GLN A 326 57.60 -82.24 25.01
N THR A 327 57.08 -82.87 23.94
CA THR A 327 57.51 -84.23 23.56
C THR A 327 58.98 -84.31 23.12
N LEU A 328 59.53 -83.27 22.50
CA LEU A 328 60.97 -83.17 22.20
C LEU A 328 61.81 -82.96 23.46
N THR A 329 61.31 -82.24 24.46
CA THR A 329 61.97 -82.05 25.76
C THR A 329 61.97 -83.34 26.56
N GLU A 330 60.83 -84.05 26.61
CA GLU A 330 60.70 -85.40 27.16
C GLU A 330 61.69 -86.36 26.49
N GLN A 331 61.67 -86.44 25.16
CA GLN A 331 62.63 -87.25 24.39
C GLN A 331 64.10 -86.87 24.66
N THR A 332 64.41 -85.60 24.90
CA THR A 332 65.78 -85.15 25.20
C THR A 332 66.19 -85.46 26.66
N GLN A 333 65.24 -85.51 27.59
CA GLN A 333 65.49 -85.96 28.97
C GLN A 333 65.64 -87.48 29.06
N ASP A 334 64.82 -88.23 28.32
CA ASP A 334 64.90 -89.69 28.20
C ASP A 334 66.13 -90.16 27.41
N TYR A 335 66.65 -89.33 26.49
CA TYR A 335 67.83 -89.63 25.68
C TYR A 335 69.14 -89.50 26.48
N GLN A 336 69.38 -90.44 27.38
CA GLN A 336 70.75 -90.70 27.86
C GLN A 336 71.56 -91.41 26.77
N VAL A 337 72.66 -90.78 26.35
CA VAL A 337 73.66 -91.37 25.45
C VAL A 337 74.19 -92.67 26.10
N PRO A 338 73.98 -93.86 25.51
CA PRO A 338 74.42 -95.10 26.12
C PRO A 338 75.95 -95.16 26.19
N GLU A 339 76.47 -95.60 27.34
CA GLU A 339 77.92 -95.79 27.52
C GLU A 339 78.48 -96.70 26.41
N VAL A 340 79.62 -96.32 25.84
CA VAL A 340 80.18 -96.96 24.63
C VAL A 340 80.36 -98.48 24.82
N LEU A 341 80.79 -98.91 26.02
CA LEU A 341 80.92 -100.32 26.36
C LEU A 341 79.58 -101.06 26.33
N ASP A 342 78.48 -100.42 26.71
CA ASP A 342 77.16 -101.04 26.74
C ASP A 342 76.51 -101.08 25.35
N TYR A 343 76.77 -100.08 24.50
CA TYR A 343 76.47 -100.17 23.07
C TYR A 343 77.23 -101.33 22.41
N VAL A 344 78.52 -101.49 22.70
CA VAL A 344 79.35 -102.60 22.19
C VAL A 344 78.83 -103.96 22.69
N LYS A 345 78.51 -104.11 23.98
CA LYS A 345 77.88 -105.34 24.53
C LYS A 345 76.57 -105.66 23.81
N LYS A 346 75.65 -104.70 23.70
CA LYS A 346 74.34 -104.88 23.05
C LYS A 346 74.50 -105.23 21.56
N LYS A 347 75.47 -104.63 20.85
CA LYS A 347 75.74 -104.92 19.44
C LYS A 347 76.41 -106.29 19.24
N ALA A 348 77.30 -106.71 20.13
CA ALA A 348 77.85 -108.07 20.14
C ALA A 348 76.78 -109.13 20.45
N LEU A 349 75.87 -108.84 21.38
CA LEU A 349 74.71 -109.69 21.67
C LEU A 349 73.76 -109.78 20.46
N LEU A 350 73.50 -108.67 19.76
CA LEU A 350 72.72 -108.66 18.52
C LEU A 350 73.40 -109.54 17.44
N TYR A 351 74.72 -109.42 17.27
CA TYR A 351 75.49 -110.24 16.33
C TYR A 351 75.47 -111.73 16.68
N ASN A 352 75.51 -112.08 17.98
CA ASN A 352 75.35 -113.46 18.45
C ASN A 352 73.94 -113.99 18.21
N LEU A 353 72.89 -113.23 18.51
CA LEU A 353 71.50 -113.61 18.19
C LEU A 353 71.30 -113.76 16.67
N GLN A 354 71.88 -112.89 15.86
CA GLN A 354 71.79 -112.96 14.39
C GLN A 354 72.53 -114.19 13.83
N ARG A 355 73.67 -114.54 14.42
CA ARG A 355 74.36 -115.82 14.17
C ARG A 355 73.49 -117.02 14.58
N ASP A 356 72.88 -116.98 15.76
CA ASP A 356 72.05 -118.08 16.26
C ASP A 356 70.78 -118.24 15.44
N VAL A 357 70.14 -117.15 15.00
CA VAL A 357 69.06 -117.17 14.00
C VAL A 357 69.53 -117.86 12.72
N SER A 358 70.70 -117.50 12.17
CA SER A 358 71.24 -118.17 10.98
C SER A 358 71.56 -119.66 11.20
N VAL A 359 71.96 -120.05 12.42
CA VAL A 359 72.13 -121.46 12.81
C VAL A 359 70.77 -122.17 12.93
N TRP A 360 69.72 -121.51 13.41
CA TRP A 360 68.37 -122.06 13.48
C TRP A 360 67.69 -122.14 12.10
N GLU A 361 67.91 -121.16 11.22
CA GLU A 361 67.53 -121.20 9.80
C GLU A 361 68.20 -122.38 9.10
N ARG A 362 69.51 -122.58 9.29
CA ARG A 362 70.23 -123.74 8.72
C ARG A 362 69.80 -125.08 9.34
N LYS A 363 69.40 -125.11 10.61
CA LYS A 363 68.76 -126.30 11.21
C LYS A 363 67.36 -126.56 10.63
N LEU A 364 66.58 -125.51 10.37
CA LEU A 364 65.27 -125.60 9.72
C LEU A 364 65.42 -126.13 8.29
N GLU A 365 66.40 -125.63 7.53
CA GLU A 365 66.79 -126.07 6.19
C GLU A 365 67.16 -127.57 6.19
N ILE A 366 68.02 -128.01 7.11
CA ILE A 366 68.36 -129.45 7.28
C ILE A 366 67.13 -130.28 7.66
N ALA A 367 66.27 -129.80 8.55
CA ALA A 367 65.05 -130.50 8.95
C ALA A 367 64.03 -130.59 7.80
N GLN A 368 63.90 -129.54 6.98
CA GLN A 368 63.10 -129.54 5.76
C GLN A 368 63.66 -130.51 4.72
N MET A 369 64.98 -130.52 4.48
CA MET A 369 65.62 -131.50 3.58
C MET A 369 65.43 -132.94 4.07
N ALA A 370 65.54 -133.21 5.37
CA ALA A 370 65.28 -134.54 5.94
C ALA A 370 63.81 -134.94 5.80
N LEU A 371 62.87 -134.03 6.06
CA LEU A 371 61.43 -134.24 5.83
C LEU A 371 61.12 -134.48 4.34
N GLN A 372 61.85 -133.81 3.43
CA GLN A 372 61.67 -133.94 1.99
C GLN A 372 62.27 -135.25 1.44
N GLN A 373 63.42 -135.70 1.96
CA GLN A 373 63.95 -137.05 1.72
C GLN A 373 62.99 -138.12 2.25
N SER A 374 62.48 -137.98 3.48
CA SER A 374 61.50 -138.89 4.08
C SER A 374 60.21 -138.95 3.26
N LYS A 375 59.71 -137.80 2.77
CA LYS A 375 58.58 -137.75 1.83
C LYS A 375 58.88 -138.43 0.50
N GLN A 376 60.08 -138.30 -0.06
CA GLN A 376 60.44 -139.00 -1.30
C GLN A 376 60.55 -140.52 -1.10
N GLN A 377 61.14 -140.98 0.01
CA GLN A 377 61.17 -142.40 0.40
C GLN A 377 59.76 -142.95 0.61
N TRP A 378 58.88 -142.18 1.26
CA TRP A 378 57.48 -142.57 1.46
C TRP A 378 56.69 -142.56 0.14
N GLN A 379 56.99 -141.67 -0.81
CA GLN A 379 56.39 -141.68 -2.15
C GLN A 379 56.88 -142.85 -3.02
N THR A 380 58.13 -143.31 -2.89
CA THR A 380 58.56 -144.58 -3.53
C THR A 380 57.94 -145.81 -2.88
N LEU A 381 57.70 -145.78 -1.56
CA LEU A 381 56.92 -146.81 -0.86
C LEU A 381 55.43 -146.79 -1.25
N GLN A 382 54.81 -145.62 -1.48
CA GLN A 382 53.45 -145.56 -2.02
C GLN A 382 53.36 -146.09 -3.45
N ARG A 383 54.34 -145.81 -4.32
CA ARG A 383 54.38 -146.38 -5.68
C ARG A 383 54.50 -147.90 -5.71
N THR A 384 55.04 -148.52 -4.67
CA THR A 384 55.06 -149.99 -4.51
C THR A 384 53.82 -150.54 -3.80
N ALA A 385 53.10 -149.72 -3.01
CA ALA A 385 51.85 -150.11 -2.35
C ALA A 385 50.60 -149.99 -3.24
N GLN A 386 50.55 -149.07 -4.21
CA GLN A 386 49.36 -148.78 -5.03
C GLN A 386 49.06 -149.80 -6.16
N PHE A 387 49.64 -151.02 -6.11
CA PHE A 387 49.41 -152.05 -7.12
C PHE A 387 48.31 -153.08 -6.80
N GLN A 388 47.61 -152.94 -5.67
CA GLN A 388 46.44 -153.77 -5.33
C GLN A 388 45.25 -152.94 -4.80
N ASN A 389 44.06 -153.34 -5.24
CA ASN A 389 42.72 -152.94 -4.76
C ASN A 389 42.21 -151.51 -5.09
N GLN A 390 41.78 -151.34 -6.35
CA GLN A 390 40.61 -150.54 -6.75
C GLN A 390 39.31 -151.37 -6.59
N PRO A 391 38.08 -150.83 -6.81
CA PRO A 391 37.65 -149.46 -7.14
C PRO A 391 36.73 -148.89 -6.00
N SER A 392 35.71 -148.01 -6.12
CA SER A 392 35.05 -147.31 -7.24
C SER A 392 34.22 -146.09 -6.77
N GLN A 393 33.94 -145.16 -7.68
CA GLN A 393 32.88 -144.11 -7.67
C GLN A 393 32.84 -143.04 -6.55
N ALA A 394 32.29 -141.84 -6.76
CA ALA A 394 32.18 -140.98 -7.97
C ALA A 394 31.68 -139.57 -7.58
N VAL A 395 32.04 -138.53 -8.37
CA VAL A 395 31.50 -137.14 -8.35
C VAL A 395 31.77 -136.33 -7.05
N GLY A 396 32.08 -135.03 -7.08
CA GLY A 396 32.45 -134.16 -8.21
C GLY A 396 32.24 -132.66 -7.94
N GLY A 397 33.29 -131.85 -8.11
CA GLY A 397 33.26 -130.38 -7.91
C GLY A 397 33.28 -129.93 -6.44
N ARG A 398 33.43 -128.64 -6.12
CA ARG A 398 33.89 -127.46 -6.89
C ARG A 398 34.16 -126.31 -5.87
N ARG A 399 34.78 -125.20 -6.31
CA ARG A 399 34.77 -123.84 -5.67
C ARG A 399 35.62 -123.62 -4.39
N GLU A 400 36.00 -122.38 -4.02
CA GLU A 400 36.42 -121.15 -4.78
C GLU A 400 36.80 -120.00 -3.80
N VAL A 401 37.87 -119.21 -4.09
CA VAL A 401 38.23 -117.89 -3.46
C VAL A 401 38.42 -117.97 -1.90
N GLU A 402 38.80 -117.00 -1.04
CA GLU A 402 39.42 -115.65 -1.11
C GLU A 402 40.88 -115.69 -0.58
N ALA A 403 41.82 -114.76 -0.86
CA ALA A 403 41.83 -113.38 -1.40
C ALA A 403 41.72 -112.21 -0.40
N ARG A 404 42.84 -111.82 0.21
CA ARG A 404 43.27 -110.42 0.40
C ARG A 404 44.76 -110.32 0.74
#